data_AF-K2EJB9-F1
#
_entry.id   AF-K2EJB9-F1
#
_cell.length_a   1.000
_cell.length_b   1.000
_cell.length_c   1.000
_cell.angle_alpha   90.00
_cell.angle_beta   90.00
_cell.angle_gamma   90.00
#
_symmetry.space_group_name_H-M   'P 1'
#
loop_
_entity.id
_entity.type
_entity.pdbx_description
1 polymer ?
#
loop_
_entity_poly.entity_id
_entity_poly.type
_entity_poly.pdbx_seq_one_letter_code
_entity_poly.pdbx_strand_id
1 'polypeptide(L)'
;MATAILCLTIFILGMRNGHKDITRFDTVTFIISLIATGVWIFAKQPVISTILIVTINTLANLPTIRKSWKDPHSETLFTWEMGAVRNFLGIIALQNYSLLTWLYQVTNLLINIIESSLLIFRRKQIKETNKI
;
A
#
# COMPACT_ATOMS: atom_id res chain seq x y z
N MET A 1 -15.49 12.55 -0.58
CA MET A 1 -16.73 11.88 -1.03
C MET A 1 -16.50 10.99 -2.26
N ALA A 2 -15.90 11.48 -3.35
CA ALA A 2 -15.61 10.67 -4.53
C ALA A 2 -14.73 9.41 -4.25
N THR A 3 -13.69 9.54 -3.42
CA THR A 3 -12.82 8.41 -3.03
C THR A 3 -13.54 7.32 -2.24
N ALA A 4 -14.48 7.70 -1.37
CA ALA A 4 -15.26 6.73 -0.59
C ALA A 4 -16.16 5.87 -1.48
N ILE A 5 -16.81 6.49 -2.49
CA ILE A 5 -17.64 5.79 -3.47
C ILE A 5 -16.77 4.82 -4.30
N LEU A 6 -15.60 5.27 -4.76
CA LEU A 6 -14.65 4.43 -5.47
C LEU A 6 -14.19 3.23 -4.63
N CYS A 7 -13.78 3.45 -3.39
CA CYS A 7 -13.34 2.37 -2.49
C CYS A 7 -14.46 1.35 -2.24
N LEU A 8 -15.70 1.81 -2.01
CA LEU A 8 -16.86 0.92 -1.87
C LEU A 8 -17.10 0.09 -3.12
N THR A 9 -16.99 0.71 -4.29
CA THR A 9 -17.19 0.02 -5.57
C THR A 9 -16.12 -1.05 -5.79
N ILE A 10 -14.85 -0.73 -5.54
CA ILE A 10 -13.72 -1.67 -5.61
C ILE A 10 -13.90 -2.80 -4.60
N PHE A 11 -14.36 -2.51 -3.38
CA PHE A 11 -14.61 -3.50 -2.36
C PHE A 11 -15.70 -4.50 -2.79
N ILE A 12 -16.83 -4.01 -3.31
CA ILE A 12 -17.93 -4.87 -3.80
C ILE A 12 -17.47 -5.73 -4.98
N LEU A 13 -16.73 -5.15 -5.94
CA LEU A 13 -16.15 -5.89 -7.07
C LEU A 13 -15.11 -6.93 -6.62
N GLY A 14 -14.27 -6.57 -5.64
CA GLY A 14 -13.26 -7.45 -5.06
C GLY A 14 -13.86 -8.66 -4.35
N MET A 15 -15.00 -8.49 -3.66
CA MET A 15 -15.72 -9.63 -3.07
C MET A 15 -16.26 -10.60 -4.12
N ARG A 16 -16.61 -10.11 -5.31
CA ARG A 16 -17.23 -10.92 -6.36
C ARG A 16 -16.22 -11.63 -7.27
N ASN A 17 -15.05 -11.02 -7.51
CA ASN A 17 -14.02 -11.51 -8.44
C ASN A 17 -12.68 -11.87 -7.77
N GLY A 18 -12.61 -11.85 -6.43
CA GLY A 18 -11.37 -12.04 -5.68
C GLY A 18 -10.78 -13.45 -5.82
N HIS A 19 -9.54 -13.54 -6.30
CA HIS A 19 -8.76 -14.78 -6.30
C HIS A 19 -8.43 -15.18 -4.85
N LYS A 20 -8.87 -16.36 -4.43
CA LYS A 20 -8.74 -16.88 -3.05
C LYS A 20 -7.37 -17.49 -2.78
N ASP A 21 -6.31 -16.70 -2.91
CA ASP A 21 -4.95 -17.13 -2.59
C ASP A 21 -4.50 -16.50 -1.25
N ILE A 22 -5.37 -16.57 -0.24
CA ILE A 22 -5.13 -15.98 1.10
C ILE A 22 -4.20 -16.91 1.88
N THR A 23 -3.00 -16.43 2.19
CA THR A 23 -2.03 -17.20 2.98
C THR A 23 -2.10 -16.83 4.45
N ARG A 24 -1.62 -17.73 5.34
CA ARG A 24 -1.61 -17.49 6.80
C ARG A 24 -0.85 -16.22 7.19
N PHE A 25 0.17 -15.85 6.42
CA PHE A 25 0.92 -14.61 6.62
C PHE A 25 0.01 -13.39 6.42
N ASP A 26 -0.77 -13.38 5.33
CA ASP A 26 -1.65 -12.26 4.99
C ASP A 26 -2.69 -12.04 6.10
N THR A 27 -3.26 -13.13 6.63
CA THR A 27 -4.20 -13.08 7.75
C THR A 27 -3.56 -12.55 9.03
N VAL A 28 -2.32 -12.95 9.34
CA VAL A 28 -1.61 -12.47 10.54
C VAL A 28 -1.31 -10.98 10.43
N THR A 29 -0.78 -10.51 9.29
CA THR A 29 -0.56 -9.07 9.07
C THR A 29 -1.85 -8.27 9.08
N PHE A 30 -2.95 -8.84 8.58
CA PHE A 30 -4.27 -8.22 8.65
C PHE A 30 -4.75 -8.06 10.09
N ILE A 31 -4.69 -9.13 10.90
CA ILE A 31 -5.08 -9.08 12.33
C ILE A 31 -4.22 -8.09 13.10
N ILE A 32 -2.90 -8.11 12.89
CA ILE A 32 -1.97 -7.17 13.54
C ILE A 32 -2.32 -5.73 13.16
N SER A 33 -2.58 -5.46 11.88
CA SER A 33 -2.95 -4.12 11.41
C SER A 33 -4.31 -3.67 11.97
N LEU A 34 -5.25 -4.61 12.14
CA LEU A 34 -6.55 -4.35 12.74
C LEU A 34 -6.43 -3.97 14.23
N ILE A 35 -5.61 -4.72 14.98
CA ILE A 35 -5.33 -4.43 16.40
C ILE A 35 -4.64 -3.07 16.52
N ALA A 36 -3.62 -2.81 15.70
CA ALA A 36 -2.90 -1.54 15.69
C ALA A 36 -3.82 -0.36 15.34
N THR A 37 -4.78 -0.55 14.43
CA THR A 37 -5.82 0.44 14.12
C THR A 37 -6.72 0.71 15.32
N GLY A 38 -7.05 -0.31 16.12
CA GLY A 38 -7.77 -0.13 17.38
C GLY A 38 -6.98 0.70 18.39
N VAL A 39 -5.67 0.45 18.53
CA VAL A 39 -4.77 1.24 19.40
C VAL A 39 -4.68 2.70 18.92
N TRP A 40 -4.67 2.93 17.62
CA TRP A 40 -4.63 4.26 17.02
C TRP A 40 -5.82 5.15 17.41
N ILE A 41 -7.01 4.58 17.62
CA ILE A 41 -8.22 5.34 18.03
C ILE A 41 -8.01 6.04 19.39
N PHE A 42 -7.18 5.48 20.27
CA PHE A 42 -6.89 6.06 21.58
C PHE A 42 -5.73 7.06 21.55
N ALA A 43 -5.04 7.23 20.42
CA ALA A 43 -3.91 8.15 20.28
C ALA A 43 -4.39 9.60 20.19
N LYS A 44 -4.35 10.32 21.32
CA LYS A 44 -4.78 11.73 21.40
C LYS A 44 -3.76 12.73 20.85
N GLN A 45 -2.48 12.35 20.81
CA GLN A 45 -1.43 13.23 20.29
C GLN A 45 -1.27 13.05 18.78
N PRO A 46 -1.28 14.13 17.98
CA PRO A 46 -1.24 14.04 16.53
C PRO A 46 0.04 13.38 16.02
N VAL A 47 1.18 13.60 16.68
CA VAL A 47 2.47 13.01 16.28
C VAL A 47 2.46 11.49 16.43
N ILE A 48 2.00 11.00 17.59
CA ILE A 48 1.90 9.56 17.87
C ILE A 48 0.89 8.91 16.91
N SER A 49 -0.23 9.60 16.68
CA SER A 49 -1.25 9.17 15.73
C SER A 49 -0.70 8.98 14.32
N THR A 50 0.11 9.92 13.81
CA THR A 50 0.73 9.80 12.48
C THR A 50 1.74 8.65 12.42
N ILE A 51 2.60 8.48 13.43
CA ILE A 51 3.59 7.39 13.44
C ILE A 51 2.88 6.03 13.43
N LEU A 52 1.83 5.88 14.23
CA LEU A 52 1.00 4.68 14.24
C LEU A 52 0.34 4.44 12.88
N ILE A 53 -0.25 5.46 12.26
CA ILE A 53 -0.90 5.32 10.95
C ILE A 53 0.09 4.89 9.86
N VAL A 54 1.30 5.45 9.87
CA VAL A 54 2.36 5.10 8.91
C VAL A 54 2.81 3.66 9.12
N THR A 55 2.90 3.22 10.38
CA THR A 55 3.27 1.86 10.74
C THR A 55 2.19 0.86 10.30
N ILE A 56 0.92 1.14 10.62
CA ILE A 56 -0.24 0.35 10.20
C ILE A 56 -0.26 0.22 8.67
N ASN A 57 -0.08 1.34 7.96
CA ASN A 57 -0.08 1.35 6.51
C ASN A 57 1.08 0.52 5.94
N THR A 58 2.28 0.59 6.53
CA THR A 58 3.42 -0.21 6.09
C THR A 58 3.18 -1.71 6.30
N LEU A 59 2.65 -2.10 7.47
CA LEU A 59 2.30 -3.48 7.79
C LEU A 59 1.20 -4.03 6.87
N ALA A 60 0.20 -3.20 6.58
CA ALA A 60 -0.90 -3.56 5.70
C ALA A 60 -0.47 -3.79 4.25
N ASN A 61 0.66 -3.21 3.82
CA ASN A 61 1.21 -3.40 2.47
C ASN A 61 2.14 -4.64 2.35
N LEU A 62 2.55 -5.28 3.45
CA LEU A 62 3.41 -6.47 3.40
C LEU A 62 2.81 -7.66 2.60
N PRO A 63 1.50 -7.97 2.71
CA PRO A 63 0.85 -8.99 1.87
C PRO A 63 0.96 -8.68 0.37
N THR A 64 0.88 -7.39 0.03
CA THR A 64 0.99 -6.92 -1.36
C THR A 64 2.35 -7.24 -1.92
N ILE A 65 3.44 -6.91 -1.22
CA ILE A 65 4.82 -7.24 -1.63
C ILE A 65 4.96 -8.74 -1.90
N ARG A 66 4.46 -9.57 -0.99
CA ARG A 66 4.49 -11.04 -1.14
C ARG A 66 3.69 -11.50 -2.36
N LYS A 67 2.49 -10.96 -2.54
CA LYS A 67 1.59 -11.32 -3.65
C LYS A 67 2.19 -10.87 -4.99
N SER A 68 2.69 -9.64 -5.07
CA SER A 68 3.45 -9.09 -6.21
C SER A 68 4.64 -9.98 -6.60
N TRP A 69 5.28 -10.65 -5.64
CA TRP A 69 6.37 -11.59 -5.94
C TRP A 69 5.90 -12.94 -6.51
N LYS A 70 4.79 -13.47 -5.98
CA LYS A 70 4.19 -14.76 -6.39
C LYS A 70 3.47 -14.65 -7.74
N ASP A 71 2.70 -13.59 -7.92
CA ASP A 71 1.95 -13.29 -9.14
C ASP A 71 2.06 -11.78 -9.46
N PRO A 72 3.13 -11.36 -10.17
CA PRO A 72 3.37 -9.96 -10.50
C PRO A 72 2.40 -9.40 -11.55
N HIS A 73 1.55 -10.23 -12.18
CA HIS A 73 0.55 -9.76 -13.14
C HIS A 73 -0.82 -9.53 -12.48
N SER A 74 -1.03 -10.03 -11.27
CA SER A 74 -2.24 -9.76 -10.49
C SER A 74 -2.40 -8.30 -10.06
N GLU A 75 -1.28 -7.56 -9.93
CA GLU A 75 -1.25 -6.17 -9.50
C GLU A 75 -1.04 -5.21 -10.68
N THR A 76 -1.71 -4.06 -10.66
CA THR A 76 -1.62 -3.08 -11.75
C THR A 76 -0.46 -2.11 -11.50
N LEU A 77 0.62 -2.22 -12.30
CA LEU A 77 1.83 -1.39 -12.18
C LEU A 77 1.50 0.12 -12.21
N PHE A 78 0.59 0.50 -13.13
CA PHE A 78 0.17 1.88 -13.31
C PHE A 78 -0.41 2.50 -12.03
N THR A 79 -1.08 1.70 -11.19
CA THR A 79 -1.63 2.16 -9.90
C THR A 79 -0.53 2.61 -8.96
N TRP A 80 0.56 1.85 -8.87
CA TRP A 80 1.71 2.15 -8.01
C TRP A 80 2.51 3.34 -8.52
N GLU A 81 2.71 3.44 -9.84
CA GLU A 81 3.38 4.59 -10.46
C GLU A 81 2.58 5.89 -10.26
N MET A 82 1.28 5.86 -10.54
CA MET A 82 0.39 7.00 -10.27
C MET A 82 0.35 7.36 -8.79
N GLY A 83 0.37 6.37 -7.91
CA GLY A 83 0.49 6.57 -6.46
C GLY A 83 1.79 7.30 -6.09
N ALA A 84 2.92 6.88 -6.64
CA ALA A 84 4.21 7.54 -6.43
C ALA A 84 4.17 9.00 -6.90
N VAL A 85 3.72 9.26 -8.12
CA VAL A 85 3.62 10.63 -8.67
C VAL A 85 2.69 11.50 -7.79
N ARG A 86 1.53 10.97 -7.38
CA ARG A 86 0.60 11.68 -6.49
C ARG A 86 1.26 12.08 -5.18
N ASN A 87 1.97 11.16 -4.53
CA ASN A 87 2.60 11.44 -3.24
C ASN A 87 3.80 12.39 -3.41
N PHE A 88 4.55 12.29 -4.50
CA PHE A 88 5.64 13.22 -4.84
C PHE A 88 5.12 14.65 -5.04
N LEU A 89 4.10 14.84 -5.87
CA LEU A 89 3.44 16.13 -6.04
C LEU A 89 2.86 16.64 -4.72
N GLY A 90 2.31 15.73 -3.90
CA GLY A 90 1.81 16.04 -2.57
C GLY A 90 2.89 16.62 -1.65
N ILE A 91 4.13 16.11 -1.71
CA ILE A 91 5.27 16.62 -0.92
C ILE A 91 5.69 18.02 -1.39
N ILE A 92 5.71 18.26 -2.70
CA ILE A 92 6.07 19.57 -3.27
C ILE A 92 5.01 20.63 -2.95
N ALA A 93 3.75 20.24 -2.91
CA ALA A 93 2.64 21.14 -2.60
C ALA A 93 2.52 21.51 -1.11
N LEU A 94 3.33 20.90 -0.22
CA LEU A 94 3.29 21.22 1.21
C LEU A 94 3.81 22.63 1.45
N GLN A 95 2.93 23.50 1.97
CA GLN A 95 3.30 24.86 2.38
C GLN A 95 4.13 24.87 3.67
N ASN A 96 3.91 23.89 4.55
CA ASN A 96 4.62 23.75 5.82
C ASN A 96 5.10 22.31 5.99
N TYR A 97 6.41 22.13 6.12
CA TYR A 97 7.01 20.83 6.41
C TYR A 97 6.94 20.55 7.90
N SER A 98 5.83 19.95 8.33
CA SER A 98 5.67 19.45 9.70
C SER A 98 5.76 17.94 9.72
N LEU A 99 6.25 17.34 10.80
CA LEU A 99 6.37 15.87 10.95
C LEU A 99 5.08 15.12 10.58
N LEU A 100 3.92 15.73 10.82
CA LEU A 100 2.60 15.18 10.53
C LEU A 100 2.28 15.07 9.03
N THR A 101 2.76 16.04 8.24
CA THR A 101 2.34 16.21 6.85
C THR A 101 3.30 15.54 5.87
N TRP A 102 4.61 15.61 6.10
CA TRP A 102 5.58 15.01 5.20
C TRP A 102 5.75 13.50 5.42
N LEU A 103 5.73 13.02 6.67
CA LEU A 103 6.07 11.64 7.01
C LEU A 103 5.15 10.64 6.30
N TYR A 104 3.84 10.90 6.33
CA TYR A 104 2.86 10.05 5.65
C TYR A 104 3.07 10.03 4.13
N GLN A 105 3.34 11.18 3.52
CA GLN A 105 3.52 11.28 2.08
C GLN A 105 4.83 10.65 1.62
N VAL A 106 5.92 10.84 2.35
CA VAL A 106 7.23 10.23 2.06
C VAL A 106 7.16 8.72 2.22
N THR A 107 6.58 8.20 3.31
CA THR A 107 6.48 6.75 3.47
C THR A 107 5.62 6.13 2.36
N ASN A 108 4.49 6.75 2.00
CA ASN A 108 3.70 6.27 0.88
C ASN A 108 4.43 6.35 -0.45
N LEU A 109 5.19 7.42 -0.71
CA LEU A 109 6.03 7.53 -1.91
C LEU A 109 7.02 6.35 -2.00
N LEU A 110 7.73 6.06 -0.90
CA LEU A 110 8.70 4.98 -0.84
C LEU A 110 8.04 3.61 -1.07
N ILE A 111 6.90 3.34 -0.42
CA ILE A 111 6.15 2.09 -0.61
C ILE A 111 5.74 1.92 -2.08
N ASN A 112 5.18 2.97 -2.69
CA ASN A 112 4.76 2.91 -4.09
C ASN A 112 5.94 2.66 -5.05
N ILE A 113 7.10 3.27 -4.79
CA ILE A 113 8.33 3.03 -5.58
C ILE A 113 8.82 1.59 -5.39
N ILE A 114 8.84 1.08 -4.16
CA ILE A 114 9.25 -0.28 -3.85
C ILE A 114 8.38 -1.28 -4.60
N GLU A 115 7.06 -1.17 -4.50
CA GLU A 115 6.11 -2.05 -5.19
C GLU A 115 6.27 -1.97 -6.71
N SER A 116 6.34 -0.76 -7.28
CA SER A 116 6.55 -0.58 -8.73
C SER A 116 7.86 -1.22 -9.19
N SER A 117 8.96 -0.98 -8.49
CA SER A 117 10.27 -1.55 -8.82
C SER A 117 10.29 -3.08 -8.71
N LEU A 118 9.64 -3.63 -7.69
CA LEU A 118 9.52 -5.07 -7.46
C LEU A 118 8.71 -5.74 -8.58
N LEU A 119 7.59 -5.13 -8.99
CA LEU A 119 6.78 -5.61 -10.11
C LEU A 119 7.57 -5.59 -11.43
N ILE A 120 8.29 -4.51 -11.73
CA ILE A 120 9.12 -4.42 -12.94
C ILE A 120 10.21 -5.49 -12.94
N PHE A 121 10.93 -5.63 -11.84
CA PHE A 121 12.00 -6.62 -11.70
C PHE A 121 11.47 -8.04 -11.86
N ARG A 122 10.37 -8.39 -11.19
CA ARG A 122 9.80 -9.73 -11.22
C ARG A 122 9.21 -10.09 -12.59
N ARG A 123 8.55 -9.14 -13.26
CA ARG A 123 8.04 -9.32 -14.64
C ARG A 123 9.17 -9.55 -15.64
N LYS A 124 10.30 -8.86 -15.49
CA LYS A 124 11.49 -9.08 -16.33
C LYS A 124 12.04 -10.50 -16.16
N GLN A 125 12.18 -10.98 -14.92
CA GLN A 125 12.66 -12.34 -14.64
C GLN A 125 11.77 -13.42 -15.26
N ILE A 126 10.44 -13.32 -15.11
CA ILE A 126 9.51 -14.30 -15.68
C ILE A 126 9.57 -14.30 -17.22
N LYS A 127 9.72 -13.11 -17.83
CA LYS A 127 9.87 -12.98 -19.29
C LYS A 127 11.18 -13.57 -19.81
N GLU A 128 12.25 -13.53 -19.03
CA GLU A 128 13.53 -14.17 -19.36
C GLU A 128 13.47 -15.69 -19.21
N THR A 129 12.85 -16.21 -18.15
CA THR A 129 12.66 -17.67 -17.97
C THR A 129 11.80 -18.30 -19.06
N ASN A 130 10.75 -17.62 -19.54
CA ASN A 130 9.91 -18.12 -20.63
C ASN A 130 10.56 -18.07 -22.02
N LYS A 131 11.77 -17.50 -22.16
CA LYS A 131 12.52 -17.44 -23.42
C LYS A 131 13.56 -18.56 -23.59
N ILE A 132 13.82 -19.33 -22.54
CA ILE A 132 14.75 -20.48 -22.53
C ILE A 132 13.95 -21.76 -22.79
#